data_AF-A0A0M8Y098-F1
#
_entry.id   AF-A0A0M8Y098-F1
#
_cell.length_a   1.000
_cell.length_b   1.000
_cell.length_c   1.000
_cell.angle_alpha   90.00
_cell.angle_beta   90.00
_cell.angle_gamma   90.00
#
_symmetry.space_group_name_H-M   'P 1'
#
loop_
_entity.id
_entity.type
_entity.pdbx_description
1 polymer ?
#
loop_
_entity_poly.entity_id
_entity_poly.type
_entity_poly.pdbx_seq_one_letter_code
_entity_poly.pdbx_strand_id
1 'polypeptide(L)'
;MEHYVAKTSGLNRTGTLSRITVAAITAALVGTTTAAVAADAPPSFTPGAEQASNATAFAAAAAVPTPRNYLYGVNSAGTIWGYKPVGGGTLQRLADNSGTGWTSHKHFTQVDLDGNGGSNGFYAVRSGRLHYTDVGAPRDLGGGWQVYNEIISAGNTGGATSDDLIARDGSGVLWHYLGYGNGNLAPRYRVGSGWNAYTQIAGKGDLTRDGKADLVARDKSGALWLYKGTGNYKVPFTSRTRIGSGWNAYNALVSTGDLTFDGVADLVARDKSGALWLYKGTGKASAPYSGRVQIGTNGWNSFRELF
;
A
#
# COMPACT_ATOMS: atom_id res chain seq x y z
N MET A 1 60.02 -0.25 -34.16
CA MET A 1 59.45 0.07 -32.84
C MET A 1 59.69 1.55 -32.66
N GLU A 2 58.72 2.46 -32.64
CA GLU A 2 57.28 2.42 -32.39
C GLU A 2 56.61 3.46 -33.30
N HIS A 3 55.41 3.15 -33.80
CA HIS A 3 54.56 4.13 -34.48
C HIS A 3 53.71 4.85 -33.44
N TYR A 4 53.95 6.16 -33.25
CA TYR A 4 53.04 7.04 -32.54
C TYR A 4 51.94 7.49 -33.51
N VAL A 5 50.78 6.83 -33.45
CA VAL A 5 49.56 7.27 -34.14
C VAL A 5 48.62 7.87 -33.11
N ALA A 6 48.45 9.20 -33.18
CA ALA A 6 47.34 9.87 -32.53
C ALA A 6 46.02 9.35 -33.10
N LYS A 7 45.24 8.63 -32.29
CA LYS A 7 43.83 8.35 -32.59
C LYS A 7 42.97 9.36 -31.82
N THR A 8 42.52 10.37 -32.55
CA THR A 8 41.29 11.09 -32.23
C THR A 8 40.15 10.08 -32.31
N SER A 9 39.51 9.78 -31.17
CA SER A 9 38.26 9.01 -31.16
C SER A 9 37.14 9.93 -30.69
N GLY A 10 36.11 9.96 -31.54
CA GLY A 10 35.07 10.96 -31.54
C GLY A 10 34.19 10.90 -30.30
N LEU A 11 33.73 12.09 -29.93
CA LEU A 11 32.54 12.35 -29.14
C LEU A 11 31.34 11.57 -29.72
N ASN A 12 31.09 10.35 -29.22
CA ASN A 12 29.79 9.73 -29.37
C ASN A 12 28.85 10.30 -28.29
N ARG A 13 28.35 11.51 -28.58
CA ARG A 13 27.15 12.06 -27.95
C ARG A 13 25.96 11.19 -28.32
N THR A 14 25.74 10.10 -27.59
CA THR A 14 24.43 9.45 -27.56
C THR A 14 23.55 10.24 -26.61
N GLY A 15 22.93 11.28 -27.16
CA GLY A 15 21.84 11.99 -26.52
C GLY A 15 20.70 11.02 -26.27
N THR A 16 20.60 10.52 -25.04
CA THR A 16 19.36 9.92 -24.58
C THR A 16 18.40 11.07 -24.36
N LEU A 17 17.45 11.23 -25.29
CA LEU A 17 16.34 12.15 -25.16
C LEU A 17 15.60 11.81 -23.86
N SER A 18 15.85 12.58 -22.80
CA SER A 18 14.93 12.72 -21.68
C SER A 18 13.62 13.23 -22.27
N ARG A 19 12.68 12.33 -22.54
CA ARG A 19 11.30 12.70 -22.80
C ARG A 19 10.71 13.19 -21.48
N ILE A 20 10.84 14.48 -21.22
CA ILE A 20 9.98 15.19 -20.29
C ILE A 20 8.61 15.26 -20.97
N THR A 21 7.77 14.26 -20.74
CA THR A 21 6.37 14.34 -21.13
C THR A 21 5.66 15.23 -20.13
N VAL A 22 5.49 16.52 -20.49
CA VAL A 22 4.48 17.36 -19.86
C VAL A 22 3.14 16.97 -20.48
N ALA A 23 2.39 16.11 -19.80
CA ALA A 23 1.02 15.80 -20.20
C ALA A 23 0.11 16.97 -19.79
N ALA A 24 -0.62 17.53 -20.75
CA ALA A 24 -1.71 18.44 -20.47
C ALA A 24 -2.78 17.72 -19.63
N ILE A 25 -3.11 18.29 -18.48
CA ILE A 25 -4.04 17.72 -17.49
C ILE A 25 -5.48 17.90 -18.01
N THR A 26 -6.10 16.84 -18.52
CA THR A 26 -7.57 16.78 -18.57
C THR A 26 -8.06 16.12 -17.28
N ALA A 27 -8.36 16.93 -16.28
CA ALA A 27 -8.96 16.48 -15.03
C ALA A 27 -10.43 16.12 -15.27
N ALA A 28 -10.73 14.87 -15.61
CA ALA A 28 -12.07 14.35 -15.35
C ALA A 28 -12.25 14.27 -13.82
N LEU A 29 -13.16 15.08 -13.28
CA LEU A 29 -13.46 15.19 -11.86
C LEU A 29 -14.07 13.88 -11.35
N VAL A 30 -13.25 13.00 -10.78
CA VAL A 30 -13.74 11.95 -9.87
C VAL A 30 -13.86 12.62 -8.51
N GLY A 31 -15.10 12.75 -8.04
CA GLY A 31 -15.50 13.68 -7.00
C GLY A 31 -14.76 13.54 -5.67
N THR A 32 -13.85 14.48 -5.41
CA THR A 32 -13.39 14.86 -4.07
C THR A 32 -14.20 16.03 -3.48
N THR A 33 -15.25 16.49 -4.18
CA THR A 33 -16.00 17.72 -3.86
C THR A 33 -17.14 17.54 -2.86
N THR A 34 -17.43 16.34 -2.38
CA THR A 34 -18.41 16.15 -1.30
C THR A 34 -17.71 16.31 0.04
N ALA A 35 -18.15 17.30 0.83
CA ALA A 35 -17.76 17.44 2.23
C ALA A 35 -17.89 16.09 2.94
N ALA A 36 -16.88 15.73 3.75
CA ALA A 36 -16.88 14.48 4.49
C ALA A 36 -18.11 14.42 5.42
N VAL A 37 -18.91 13.37 5.27
CA VAL A 37 -20.10 13.16 6.11
C VAL A 37 -19.84 11.94 6.99
N ALA A 38 -20.02 12.09 8.29
CA ALA A 38 -20.04 10.94 9.20
C ALA A 38 -21.21 10.03 8.81
N ALA A 39 -20.97 8.72 8.72
CA ALA A 39 -22.03 7.75 8.52
C ALA A 39 -22.28 6.94 9.79
N ASP A 40 -23.37 6.16 9.77
CA ASP A 40 -23.78 5.30 10.88
C ASP A 40 -22.64 4.48 11.47
N ALA A 41 -22.79 4.21 12.77
CA ALA A 41 -21.88 3.40 13.56
C ALA A 41 -21.53 2.09 12.84
N PRO A 42 -20.28 1.62 12.96
CA PRO A 42 -19.88 0.35 12.38
C PRO A 42 -20.80 -0.78 12.90
N PRO A 43 -20.91 -1.91 12.15
CA PRO A 43 -21.52 -3.11 12.69
C PRO A 43 -20.90 -3.42 14.06
N SER A 44 -21.77 -3.73 15.03
CA SER A 44 -21.41 -3.94 16.42
C SER A 44 -20.24 -4.92 16.58
N PHE A 45 -19.21 -4.45 17.28
CA PHE A 45 -18.03 -5.24 17.59
C PHE A 45 -18.32 -6.15 18.78
N THR A 46 -18.43 -7.45 18.54
CA THR A 46 -18.28 -8.45 19.60
C THR A 46 -16.86 -9.02 19.50
N PRO A 47 -15.96 -8.74 20.46
CA PRO A 47 -14.65 -9.38 20.50
C PRO A 47 -14.83 -10.91 20.48
N GLY A 48 -14.17 -11.58 19.54
CA GLY A 48 -14.12 -13.05 19.49
C GLY A 48 -13.01 -13.57 20.41
N ALA A 49 -13.06 -14.86 20.74
CA ALA A 49 -12.11 -15.53 21.63
C ALA A 49 -10.64 -15.17 21.31
N GLU A 50 -9.95 -14.68 22.34
CA GLU A 50 -8.56 -14.24 22.32
C GLU A 50 -7.62 -15.45 22.21
N GLN A 51 -6.57 -15.36 21.40
CA GLN A 51 -5.38 -16.19 21.58
C GLN A 51 -4.31 -15.28 22.18
N ALA A 52 -3.88 -15.58 23.40
CA ALA A 52 -3.03 -14.69 24.19
C ALA A 52 -1.74 -14.32 23.42
N SER A 53 -1.49 -13.03 23.23
CA SER A 53 -0.20 -12.51 22.77
C SER A 53 0.60 -11.97 23.96
N ASN A 54 1.94 -12.05 23.90
CA ASN A 54 2.84 -11.37 24.85
C ASN A 54 2.79 -9.85 24.65
N ALA A 55 1.71 -9.21 25.15
CA ALA A 55 1.34 -7.82 24.89
C ALA A 55 2.39 -6.79 25.36
N THR A 56 3.34 -7.17 26.22
CA THR A 56 4.39 -6.29 26.75
C THR A 56 5.40 -5.82 25.69
N ALA A 57 5.39 -6.41 24.48
CA ALA A 57 6.25 -5.99 23.36
C ALA A 57 5.65 -4.82 22.54
N PHE A 58 4.41 -4.41 22.79
CA PHE A 58 3.67 -3.45 21.96
C PHE A 58 3.26 -2.22 22.78
N ALA A 59 4.25 -1.44 23.21
CA ALA A 59 4.02 -0.14 23.85
C ALA A 59 4.06 0.98 22.81
N ALA A 60 3.31 2.06 23.05
CA ALA A 60 3.20 3.23 22.17
C ALA A 60 4.59 3.75 21.75
N ALA A 61 4.96 3.55 20.48
CA ALA A 61 6.19 4.07 19.91
C ALA A 61 6.06 5.55 19.54
N ALA A 62 7.22 6.23 19.39
CA ALA A 62 7.30 7.59 18.85
C ALA A 62 6.71 7.66 17.43
N ALA A 63 6.38 8.87 16.97
CA ALA A 63 5.91 9.09 15.60
C ALA A 63 6.88 8.49 14.58
N VAL A 64 6.40 7.48 13.84
CA VAL A 64 7.14 6.80 12.78
C VAL A 64 7.13 7.71 11.55
N PRO A 65 8.26 7.89 10.84
CA PRO A 65 8.27 8.64 9.59
C PRO A 65 7.25 8.06 8.61
N THR A 66 6.56 8.93 7.87
CA THR A 66 5.58 8.49 6.88
C THR A 66 6.23 7.53 5.89
N PRO A 67 5.68 6.31 5.70
CA PRO A 67 6.30 5.30 4.85
C PRO A 67 6.57 5.82 3.44
N ARG A 68 7.68 5.43 2.82
CA ARG A 68 8.07 5.78 1.45
C ARG A 68 8.42 4.51 0.71
N ASN A 69 7.41 3.73 0.39
CA ASN A 69 7.59 2.44 -0.26
C ASN A 69 7.71 2.61 -1.78
N TYR A 70 8.37 1.63 -2.38
CA TYR A 70 8.36 1.49 -3.82
C TYR A 70 6.95 1.09 -4.24
N LEU A 71 6.55 1.41 -5.47
CA LEU A 71 5.43 0.70 -6.07
C LEU A 71 5.99 -0.55 -6.73
N TYR A 72 5.46 -1.72 -6.39
CA TYR A 72 5.78 -2.96 -7.09
C TYR A 72 4.61 -3.42 -7.93
N GLY A 73 4.91 -4.07 -9.05
CA GLY A 73 3.93 -4.75 -9.88
C GLY A 73 4.37 -6.17 -10.21
N VAL A 74 3.45 -7.14 -10.11
CA VAL A 74 3.69 -8.52 -10.54
C VAL A 74 2.91 -8.79 -11.82
N ASN A 75 3.60 -9.15 -12.90
CA ASN A 75 2.94 -9.49 -14.17
C ASN A 75 2.44 -10.95 -14.18
N SER A 76 1.68 -11.35 -15.20
CA SER A 76 1.17 -12.73 -15.31
C SER A 76 2.27 -13.80 -15.39
N ALA A 77 3.46 -13.45 -15.90
CA ALA A 77 4.63 -14.34 -15.94
C ALA A 77 5.32 -14.50 -14.58
N GLY A 78 4.86 -13.80 -13.53
CA GLY A 78 5.46 -13.86 -12.20
C GLY A 78 6.77 -13.08 -12.08
N THR A 79 7.00 -12.10 -12.95
CA THR A 79 8.09 -11.13 -12.81
C THR A 79 7.63 -9.94 -11.96
N ILE A 80 8.44 -9.55 -10.98
CA ILE A 80 8.24 -8.35 -10.17
C ILE A 80 9.01 -7.20 -10.80
N TRP A 81 8.37 -6.04 -10.91
CA TRP A 81 8.99 -4.79 -11.32
C TRP A 81 8.83 -3.74 -10.23
N GLY A 82 9.95 -3.15 -9.80
CA GLY A 82 9.96 -2.08 -8.82
C GLY A 82 9.99 -0.69 -9.46
N TYR A 83 9.33 0.25 -8.79
CA TYR A 83 9.26 1.65 -9.16
C TYR A 83 9.53 2.49 -7.91
N LYS A 84 10.69 3.14 -7.85
CA LYS A 84 11.08 3.95 -6.70
C LYS A 84 10.42 5.33 -6.77
N PRO A 85 9.90 5.88 -5.65
CA PRO A 85 9.53 7.28 -5.58
C PRO A 85 10.76 8.16 -5.73
N VAL A 86 10.63 9.24 -6.49
CA VAL A 86 11.70 10.25 -6.66
C VAL A 86 11.28 11.63 -6.12
N GLY A 87 10.19 11.68 -5.36
CA GLY A 87 9.58 12.90 -4.84
C GLY A 87 8.61 13.54 -5.83
N GLY A 88 7.82 14.50 -5.33
CA GLY A 88 6.84 15.25 -6.13
C GLY A 88 5.72 14.40 -6.74
N GLY A 89 5.55 13.15 -6.30
CA GLY A 89 4.53 12.23 -6.80
C GLY A 89 4.96 11.40 -8.01
N THR A 90 6.25 11.41 -8.36
CA THR A 90 6.77 10.70 -9.53
C THR A 90 7.40 9.37 -9.16
N LEU A 91 7.23 8.38 -10.04
CA LEU A 91 7.81 7.05 -9.93
C LEU A 91 8.85 6.81 -11.03
N GLN A 92 10.02 6.30 -10.64
CA GLN A 92 11.07 5.87 -11.57
C GLN A 92 11.16 4.34 -11.56
N ARG A 93 10.98 3.70 -12.72
CA ARG A 93 11.19 2.25 -12.85
C ARG A 93 12.65 1.90 -12.57
N LEU A 94 12.87 0.81 -11.83
CA LEU A 94 14.20 0.21 -11.68
C LEU A 94 14.72 -0.33 -13.02
N ALA A 95 16.04 -0.39 -13.16
CA ALA A 95 16.68 -0.86 -14.39
C ALA A 95 16.39 -2.34 -14.64
N ASP A 96 16.54 -3.15 -13.58
CA ASP A 96 16.32 -4.59 -13.60
C ASP A 96 14.98 -4.96 -12.97
N ASN A 97 14.51 -6.16 -13.30
CA ASN A 97 13.39 -6.74 -12.57
C ASN A 97 13.80 -7.06 -11.12
N SER A 98 12.83 -7.02 -10.21
CA SER A 98 13.03 -7.27 -8.78
C SER A 98 12.78 -8.73 -8.40
N GLY A 99 12.80 -9.65 -9.37
CA GLY A 99 12.62 -11.08 -9.15
C GLY A 99 11.65 -11.75 -10.14
N THR A 100 11.73 -13.08 -10.20
CA THR A 100 10.86 -13.96 -11.01
C THR A 100 10.36 -15.14 -10.20
N GLY A 101 9.47 -15.98 -10.76
CA GLY A 101 8.92 -17.17 -10.09
C GLY A 101 7.65 -16.91 -9.27
N TRP A 102 7.08 -15.71 -9.38
CA TRP A 102 5.93 -15.28 -8.59
C TRP A 102 4.58 -15.56 -9.26
N THR A 103 4.45 -16.61 -10.07
CA THR A 103 3.24 -16.86 -10.90
C THR A 103 1.99 -17.20 -10.09
N SER A 104 2.14 -17.93 -8.98
CA SER A 104 1.03 -18.43 -8.17
C SER A 104 0.81 -17.68 -6.85
N HIS A 105 1.58 -16.62 -6.60
CA HIS A 105 1.48 -15.84 -5.38
C HIS A 105 0.39 -14.77 -5.51
N LYS A 106 -0.25 -14.42 -4.39
CA LYS A 106 -1.32 -13.43 -4.28
C LYS A 106 -1.17 -12.63 -2.98
N HIS A 107 -1.96 -11.57 -2.84
CA HIS A 107 -2.01 -10.76 -1.62
C HIS A 107 -0.65 -10.22 -1.20
N PHE A 108 0.06 -9.62 -2.16
CA PHE A 108 1.34 -9.01 -1.89
C PHE A 108 1.15 -7.75 -1.05
N THR A 109 1.99 -7.57 -0.04
CA THR A 109 2.03 -6.31 0.70
C THR A 109 3.42 -6.06 1.29
N GLN A 110 3.94 -4.86 1.09
CA GLN A 110 5.20 -4.42 1.67
C GLN A 110 5.06 -4.13 3.17
N VAL A 111 6.10 -4.43 3.94
CA VAL A 111 6.15 -4.22 5.38
C VAL A 111 7.44 -3.49 5.77
N ASP A 112 7.33 -2.55 6.69
CA ASP A 112 8.44 -1.91 7.40
C ASP A 112 8.55 -2.54 8.80
N LEU A 113 9.64 -3.25 9.03
CA LEU A 113 9.88 -4.02 10.24
C LEU A 113 10.59 -3.19 11.32
N ASP A 114 11.39 -2.21 10.94
CA ASP A 114 12.22 -1.43 11.87
C ASP A 114 11.67 -0.02 12.13
N GLY A 115 10.63 0.39 11.41
CA GLY A 115 9.95 1.68 11.57
C GLY A 115 10.76 2.85 11.03
N ASN A 116 11.69 2.62 10.10
CA ASN A 116 12.49 3.69 9.51
C ASN A 116 11.78 4.43 8.35
N GLY A 117 10.56 3.99 7.99
CA GLY A 117 9.76 4.53 6.89
C GLY A 117 10.04 3.86 5.55
N GLY A 118 10.91 2.86 5.48
CA GLY A 118 11.23 2.09 4.28
C GLY A 118 10.88 0.62 4.46
N SER A 119 10.30 0.02 3.43
CA SER A 119 10.00 -1.41 3.49
C SER A 119 11.28 -2.27 3.53
N ASN A 120 11.32 -3.25 4.45
CA ASN A 120 12.39 -4.25 4.52
C ASN A 120 12.10 -5.52 3.70
N GLY A 121 10.87 -5.67 3.19
CA GLY A 121 10.41 -6.86 2.49
C GLY A 121 8.91 -6.86 2.27
N PHE A 122 8.37 -7.96 1.76
CA PHE A 122 6.93 -8.11 1.55
C PHE A 122 6.43 -9.47 1.98
N TYR A 123 5.15 -9.51 2.34
CA TYR A 123 4.40 -10.74 2.50
C TYR A 123 3.72 -11.13 1.19
N ALA A 124 3.56 -12.43 0.95
CA ALA A 124 2.73 -12.95 -0.12
C ALA A 124 2.18 -14.33 0.25
N VAL A 125 0.99 -14.66 -0.27
CA VAL A 125 0.35 -15.96 -0.06
C VAL A 125 0.53 -16.85 -1.27
N ARG A 126 0.96 -18.10 -1.04
CA ARG A 126 1.02 -19.15 -2.06
C ARG A 126 0.52 -20.46 -1.48
N SER A 127 -0.41 -21.12 -2.18
CA SER A 127 -0.97 -22.41 -1.77
C SER A 127 -1.51 -22.41 -0.33
N GLY A 128 -2.16 -21.31 0.08
CA GLY A 128 -2.71 -21.15 1.43
C GLY A 128 -1.68 -20.92 2.53
N ARG A 129 -0.42 -20.66 2.18
CA ARG A 129 0.67 -20.38 3.13
C ARG A 129 1.18 -18.96 2.97
N LEU A 130 1.42 -18.29 4.10
CA LEU A 130 2.03 -16.96 4.11
C LEU A 130 3.54 -17.10 4.04
N HIS A 131 4.15 -16.30 3.19
CA HIS A 131 5.60 -16.17 3.13
C HIS A 131 5.99 -14.71 3.35
N TYR A 132 7.09 -14.50 4.03
CA TYR A 132 7.78 -13.21 4.07
C TYR A 132 9.05 -13.29 3.23
N THR A 133 9.30 -12.26 2.43
CA THR A 133 10.47 -12.19 1.54
C THR A 133 11.16 -10.84 1.69
N ASP A 134 12.45 -10.89 2.00
CA ASP A 134 13.38 -9.75 2.00
C ASP A 134 14.47 -9.99 0.94
N VAL A 135 15.73 -10.11 1.36
CA VAL A 135 16.85 -10.49 0.51
C VAL A 135 17.01 -12.02 0.52
N GLY A 136 16.69 -12.66 -0.59
CA GLY A 136 16.91 -14.09 -0.78
C GLY A 136 15.61 -14.91 -0.85
N ALA A 137 15.65 -16.13 -0.32
CA ALA A 137 14.54 -17.08 -0.44
C ALA A 137 13.36 -16.71 0.50
N PRO A 138 12.11 -16.87 0.05
CA PRO A 138 10.94 -16.63 0.90
C PRO A 138 10.95 -17.52 2.15
N ARG A 139 10.73 -16.90 3.32
CA ARG A 139 10.51 -17.62 4.58
C ARG A 139 9.04 -17.98 4.71
N ASP A 140 8.75 -19.27 4.84
CA ASP A 140 7.40 -19.77 5.09
C ASP A 140 7.00 -19.57 6.55
N LEU A 141 5.88 -18.89 6.77
CA LEU A 141 5.36 -18.52 8.09
C LEU A 141 4.17 -19.39 8.52
N GLY A 142 3.79 -20.37 7.71
CA GLY A 142 2.71 -21.32 8.02
C GLY A 142 1.49 -21.24 7.12
N GLY A 143 0.61 -22.24 7.27
CA GLY A 143 -0.61 -22.41 6.48
C GLY A 143 -1.85 -21.74 7.08
N GLY A 144 -2.99 -21.88 6.41
CA GLY A 144 -4.30 -21.36 6.85
C GLY A 144 -4.68 -20.03 6.22
N TRP A 145 -3.82 -19.45 5.39
CA TRP A 145 -4.02 -18.12 4.79
C TRP A 145 -4.98 -18.13 3.60
N GLN A 146 -5.40 -19.30 3.10
CA GLN A 146 -6.42 -19.41 2.05
C GLN A 146 -7.81 -18.91 2.47
N VAL A 147 -8.04 -18.70 3.78
CA VAL A 147 -9.32 -18.16 4.28
C VAL A 147 -9.47 -16.66 4.00
N TYR A 148 -8.35 -15.97 3.71
CA TYR A 148 -8.32 -14.54 3.47
C TYR A 148 -8.51 -14.21 1.99
N ASN A 149 -9.26 -13.14 1.73
CA ASN A 149 -9.48 -12.60 0.39
C ASN A 149 -8.91 -11.18 0.23
N GLU A 150 -8.43 -10.57 1.31
CA GLU A 150 -7.69 -9.31 1.32
C GLU A 150 -6.65 -9.38 2.44
N ILE A 151 -5.40 -9.01 2.16
CA ILE A 151 -4.33 -8.87 3.16
C ILE A 151 -3.52 -7.65 2.78
N ILE A 152 -3.38 -6.71 3.70
CA ILE A 152 -2.58 -5.51 3.52
C ILE A 152 -1.77 -5.23 4.79
N SER A 153 -0.62 -4.59 4.61
CA SER A 153 0.15 -3.98 5.69
C SER A 153 -0.26 -2.52 5.79
N ALA A 154 -1.04 -2.19 6.82
CA ALA A 154 -1.63 -0.86 6.97
C ALA A 154 -0.63 0.20 7.47
N GLY A 155 0.58 -0.23 7.86
CA GLY A 155 1.44 0.53 8.75
C GLY A 155 1.38 -0.05 10.16
N ASN A 156 2.02 0.62 11.12
CA ASN A 156 1.79 0.37 12.54
C ASN A 156 0.38 0.85 12.95
N THR A 157 -0.54 -0.08 13.19
CA THR A 157 -1.91 0.21 13.64
C THR A 157 -2.15 -0.23 15.09
N GLY A 158 -1.25 -1.04 15.64
CA GLY A 158 -1.30 -1.60 16.98
C GLY A 158 -0.52 -0.82 18.04
N GLY A 159 0.26 0.17 17.64
CA GLY A 159 1.03 1.06 18.52
C GLY A 159 2.50 0.68 18.70
N ALA A 160 3.01 -0.34 18.01
CA ALA A 160 4.40 -0.81 18.06
C ALA A 160 5.35 0.05 17.18
N THR A 161 6.58 -0.39 16.89
CA THR A 161 7.45 0.27 15.89
C THR A 161 7.26 -0.30 14.49
N SER A 162 6.94 -1.60 14.40
CA SER A 162 6.82 -2.33 13.14
C SER A 162 5.41 -2.21 12.56
N ASP A 163 5.32 -2.40 11.25
CA ASP A 163 4.06 -2.55 10.55
C ASP A 163 3.29 -3.82 10.96
N ASP A 164 1.97 -3.69 10.95
CA ASP A 164 1.02 -4.77 11.20
C ASP A 164 0.31 -5.23 9.91
N LEU A 165 -0.27 -6.43 9.94
CA LEU A 165 -1.18 -6.89 8.88
C LEU A 165 -2.64 -6.79 9.28
N ILE A 166 -3.44 -6.32 8.34
CA ILE A 166 -4.89 -6.37 8.35
C ILE A 166 -5.34 -7.37 7.28
N ALA A 167 -6.15 -8.35 7.68
CA ALA A 167 -6.59 -9.42 6.79
C ALA A 167 -8.11 -9.62 6.88
N ARG A 168 -8.79 -9.63 5.75
CA ARG A 168 -10.23 -9.92 5.68
C ARG A 168 -10.47 -11.33 5.21
N ASP A 169 -11.24 -12.09 5.98
CA ASP A 169 -11.62 -13.46 5.60
C ASP A 169 -12.80 -13.51 4.61
N GLY A 170 -13.05 -14.70 4.06
CA GLY A 170 -14.14 -14.98 3.13
C GLY A 170 -15.54 -14.69 3.69
N SER A 171 -15.70 -14.66 5.02
CA SER A 171 -16.97 -14.31 5.69
C SER A 171 -17.14 -12.80 5.90
N GLY A 172 -16.10 -12.00 5.59
CA GLY A 172 -16.11 -10.56 5.79
C GLY A 172 -15.75 -10.13 7.21
N VAL A 173 -15.07 -10.99 7.98
CA VAL A 173 -14.45 -10.60 9.25
C VAL A 173 -13.05 -10.06 8.99
N LEU A 174 -12.76 -8.90 9.57
CA LEU A 174 -11.43 -8.30 9.59
C LEU A 174 -10.65 -8.78 10.81
N TRP A 175 -9.40 -9.15 10.57
CA TRP A 175 -8.45 -9.64 11.53
C TRP A 175 -7.20 -8.75 11.53
N HIS A 176 -6.61 -8.57 12.70
CA HIS A 176 -5.41 -7.79 12.90
C HIS A 176 -4.29 -8.69 13.42
N TYR A 177 -3.12 -8.63 12.79
CA TYR A 177 -1.93 -9.38 13.14
C TYR A 177 -0.80 -8.42 13.46
N LEU A 178 -0.35 -8.43 14.71
CA LEU A 178 0.76 -7.58 15.13
C LEU A 178 2.09 -8.09 14.57
N GLY A 179 2.94 -7.18 14.09
CA GLY A 179 4.28 -7.50 13.62
C GLY A 179 5.29 -7.59 14.76
N TYR A 180 6.15 -8.63 14.77
CA TYR A 180 7.27 -8.74 15.72
C TYR A 180 8.53 -7.97 15.27
N GLY A 181 8.51 -7.28 14.12
CA GLY A 181 9.69 -6.56 13.59
C GLY A 181 10.78 -7.45 12.99
N ASN A 182 10.49 -8.73 12.77
CA ASN A 182 11.42 -9.68 12.15
C ASN A 182 10.75 -10.51 11.03
N GLY A 183 9.60 -10.04 10.53
CA GLY A 183 8.78 -10.74 9.55
C GLY A 183 7.86 -11.81 10.15
N ASN A 184 7.96 -12.13 11.44
CA ASN A 184 6.95 -12.96 12.11
C ASN A 184 5.78 -12.11 12.60
N LEU A 185 4.63 -12.77 12.73
CA LEU A 185 3.38 -12.16 13.19
C LEU A 185 2.90 -12.82 14.48
N ALA A 186 2.29 -12.01 15.36
CA ALA A 186 1.58 -12.50 16.53
C ALA A 186 0.26 -13.22 16.14
N PRO A 187 -0.35 -13.97 17.07
CA PRO A 187 -1.71 -14.46 16.88
C PRO A 187 -2.69 -13.33 16.53
N ARG A 188 -3.69 -13.65 15.70
CA ARG A 188 -4.64 -12.65 15.19
C ARG A 188 -5.65 -12.20 16.24
N TYR A 189 -6.02 -10.93 16.17
CA TYR A 189 -7.15 -10.34 16.88
C TYR A 189 -8.34 -10.14 15.94
N ARG A 190 -9.54 -10.48 16.41
CA ARG A 190 -10.77 -10.21 15.67
C ARG A 190 -11.11 -8.73 15.79
N VAL A 191 -11.02 -7.98 14.69
CA VAL A 191 -11.47 -6.58 14.66
C VAL A 191 -13.00 -6.54 14.58
N GLY A 192 -13.62 -7.26 13.64
CA GLY A 192 -15.07 -7.30 13.52
C GLY A 192 -15.59 -7.81 12.16
N SER A 193 -16.89 -8.06 12.06
CA SER A 193 -17.59 -8.48 10.83
C SER A 193 -18.06 -7.30 9.96
N GLY A 194 -18.59 -7.59 8.77
CA GLY A 194 -19.21 -6.59 7.88
C GLY A 194 -18.26 -5.94 6.88
N TRP A 195 -16.99 -6.36 6.84
CA TRP A 195 -16.00 -5.85 5.90
C TRP A 195 -16.17 -6.36 4.47
N ASN A 196 -17.11 -7.30 4.26
CA ASN A 196 -17.61 -7.68 2.93
C ASN A 196 -18.44 -6.56 2.24
N ALA A 197 -18.74 -5.47 2.94
CA ALA A 197 -19.27 -4.25 2.35
C ALA A 197 -18.25 -3.59 1.37
N TYR A 198 -16.96 -3.86 1.56
CA TYR A 198 -15.88 -3.27 0.78
C TYR A 198 -15.41 -4.18 -0.36
N THR A 199 -15.04 -3.58 -1.48
CA THR A 199 -14.44 -4.29 -2.62
C THR A 199 -12.92 -4.17 -2.62
N GLN A 200 -12.37 -3.19 -1.92
CA GLN A 200 -10.93 -2.97 -1.79
C GLN A 200 -10.63 -2.23 -0.49
N ILE A 201 -9.53 -2.59 0.17
CA ILE A 201 -9.00 -1.92 1.35
C ILE A 201 -7.56 -1.53 1.04
N ALA A 202 -7.18 -0.30 1.34
CA ALA A 202 -5.83 0.18 1.17
C ALA A 202 -5.44 1.07 2.35
N GLY A 203 -4.17 1.06 2.73
CA GLY A 203 -3.64 1.99 3.71
C GLY A 203 -2.17 1.68 3.95
N LYS A 204 -1.39 2.74 4.20
CA LYS A 204 0.03 2.66 4.53
C LYS A 204 0.46 4.01 5.09
N GLY A 205 0.45 4.12 6.42
CA GLY A 205 0.86 5.34 7.12
C GLY A 205 -0.27 6.33 7.41
N ASP A 206 0.10 7.51 7.89
CA ASP A 206 -0.80 8.52 8.42
C ASP A 206 -1.30 9.49 7.33
N LEU A 207 -2.58 9.39 7.01
CA LEU A 207 -3.25 10.20 6.00
C LEU A 207 -3.84 11.48 6.62
N THR A 208 -4.15 11.43 7.92
CA THR A 208 -4.84 12.51 8.65
C THR A 208 -3.94 13.37 9.52
N ARG A 209 -2.62 13.10 9.53
CA ARG A 209 -1.61 13.78 10.35
C ARG A 209 -1.90 13.76 11.85
N ASP A 210 -2.50 12.68 12.35
CA ASP A 210 -2.76 12.50 13.78
C ASP A 210 -1.76 11.56 14.49
N GLY A 211 -0.71 11.16 13.77
CA GLY A 211 0.36 10.29 14.23
C GLY A 211 0.06 8.79 14.10
N LYS A 212 -1.07 8.39 13.50
CA LYS A 212 -1.50 7.00 13.44
C LYS A 212 -1.76 6.57 12.00
N ALA A 213 -1.49 5.31 11.71
CA ALA A 213 -1.76 4.77 10.39
C ALA A 213 -3.27 4.66 10.13
N ASP A 214 -3.70 5.14 8.96
CA ASP A 214 -5.09 5.20 8.54
C ASP A 214 -5.38 4.17 7.43
N LEU A 215 -6.66 3.80 7.29
CA LEU A 215 -7.14 3.00 6.16
C LEU A 215 -8.15 3.78 5.32
N VAL A 216 -8.18 3.45 4.03
CA VAL A 216 -9.30 3.76 3.15
C VAL A 216 -9.92 2.48 2.60
N ALA A 217 -11.24 2.47 2.44
CA ALA A 217 -11.96 1.32 1.93
C ALA A 217 -13.02 1.76 0.92
N ARG A 218 -13.06 1.09 -0.24
CA ARG A 218 -14.05 1.35 -1.28
C ARG A 218 -15.20 0.37 -1.14
N ASP A 219 -16.42 0.86 -1.02
CA ASP A 219 -17.60 0.00 -0.99
C ASP A 219 -18.08 -0.43 -2.39
N LYS A 220 -19.09 -1.31 -2.45
CA LYS A 220 -19.66 -1.80 -3.71
C LYS A 220 -20.30 -0.70 -4.57
N SER A 221 -20.80 0.38 -3.94
CA SER A 221 -21.38 1.53 -4.65
C SER A 221 -20.32 2.45 -5.26
N GLY A 222 -19.05 2.26 -4.89
CA GLY A 222 -17.94 3.12 -5.29
C GLY A 222 -17.78 4.36 -4.41
N ALA A 223 -18.35 4.37 -3.21
CA ALA A 223 -17.96 5.35 -2.20
C ALA A 223 -16.64 4.96 -1.56
N LEU A 224 -15.79 5.95 -1.30
CA LEU A 224 -14.57 5.77 -0.52
C LEU A 224 -14.79 6.23 0.91
N TRP A 225 -14.32 5.42 1.84
CA TRP A 225 -14.47 5.60 3.27
C TRP A 225 -13.10 5.71 3.91
N LEU A 226 -12.92 6.67 4.80
CA LEU A 226 -11.76 6.81 5.68
C LEU A 226 -12.04 6.13 7.01
N TYR A 227 -11.05 5.38 7.50
CA TYR A 227 -11.00 4.78 8.82
C TYR A 227 -9.75 5.30 9.51
N LYS A 228 -9.91 6.17 10.51
CA LYS A 228 -8.76 6.73 11.22
C LYS A 228 -8.16 5.70 12.16
N GLY A 229 -6.84 5.66 12.23
CA GLY A 229 -6.13 4.83 13.19
C GLY A 229 -6.40 5.24 14.64
N THR A 230 -6.41 4.29 15.56
CA THR A 230 -6.47 4.58 17.01
C THR A 230 -5.13 4.40 17.69
N GLY A 231 -4.23 3.59 17.11
CA GLY A 231 -3.00 3.12 17.73
C GLY A 231 -3.22 2.02 18.79
N ASN A 232 -4.44 1.47 18.88
CA ASN A 232 -4.78 0.39 19.80
C ASN A 232 -5.15 -0.86 19.00
N TYR A 233 -4.32 -1.89 19.09
CA TYR A 233 -4.49 -3.11 18.30
C TYR A 233 -5.83 -3.84 18.50
N LYS A 234 -6.50 -3.66 19.65
CA LYS A 234 -7.81 -4.26 19.93
C LYS A 234 -8.95 -3.54 19.20
N VAL A 235 -8.77 -2.25 18.92
CA VAL A 235 -9.75 -1.40 18.23
C VAL A 235 -8.98 -0.51 17.26
N PRO A 236 -8.36 -1.06 16.20
CA PRO A 236 -7.33 -0.35 15.44
C PRO A 236 -7.86 0.87 14.67
N PHE A 237 -9.18 0.95 14.44
CA PHE A 237 -9.79 2.02 13.66
C PHE A 237 -11.02 2.63 14.34
N THR A 238 -11.24 3.92 14.12
CA THR A 238 -12.47 4.63 14.51
C THR A 238 -13.63 4.28 13.59
N SER A 239 -14.82 4.84 13.87
CA SER A 239 -15.92 4.89 12.91
C SER A 239 -15.48 5.52 11.59
N ARG A 240 -16.10 5.06 10.49
CA ARG A 240 -15.77 5.50 9.14
C ARG A 240 -16.38 6.85 8.80
N THR A 241 -15.70 7.58 7.92
CA THR A 241 -16.21 8.82 7.33
C THR A 241 -16.23 8.69 5.82
N ARG A 242 -17.31 9.11 5.15
CA ARG A 242 -17.34 9.09 3.68
C ARG A 242 -16.46 10.22 3.15
N ILE A 243 -15.52 9.91 2.26
CA ILE A 243 -14.54 10.87 1.74
C ILE A 243 -14.54 11.01 0.21
N GLY A 244 -15.44 10.31 -0.46
CA GLY A 244 -15.64 10.49 -1.90
C GLY A 244 -16.60 9.49 -2.52
N SER A 245 -16.81 9.65 -3.83
CA SER A 245 -17.66 8.78 -4.65
C SER A 245 -17.03 8.54 -6.02
N GLY A 246 -17.57 7.60 -6.81
CA GLY A 246 -17.07 7.30 -8.16
C GLY A 246 -15.80 6.45 -8.19
N TRP A 247 -15.36 5.88 -7.07
CA TRP A 247 -14.13 5.09 -6.97
C TRP A 247 -14.19 3.73 -7.68
N ASN A 248 -15.37 3.33 -8.19
CA ASN A 248 -15.53 2.21 -9.12
C ASN A 248 -14.94 2.49 -10.53
N ALA A 249 -14.43 3.72 -10.77
CA ALA A 249 -13.58 4.02 -11.91
C ALA A 249 -12.24 3.26 -11.88
N TYR A 250 -11.78 2.84 -10.70
CA TYR A 250 -10.51 2.16 -10.49
C TYR A 250 -10.65 0.64 -10.35
N ASN A 251 -9.64 -0.11 -10.79
CA ASN A 251 -9.56 -1.56 -10.58
C ASN A 251 -8.48 -1.94 -9.56
N ALA A 252 -7.63 -1.00 -9.13
CA ALA A 252 -6.72 -1.17 -8.01
C ALA A 252 -6.54 0.15 -7.24
N LEU A 253 -6.39 0.05 -5.92
CA LEU A 253 -6.03 1.10 -4.98
C LEU A 253 -4.85 0.56 -4.18
N VAL A 254 -3.77 1.32 -4.12
CA VAL A 254 -2.50 0.91 -3.50
C VAL A 254 -1.96 2.09 -2.71
N SER A 255 -1.66 1.85 -1.43
CA SER A 255 -1.02 2.84 -0.58
C SER A 255 0.46 2.53 -0.47
N THR A 256 1.27 3.32 -1.17
CA THR A 256 2.73 3.25 -1.12
C THR A 256 3.33 4.18 -0.06
N GLY A 257 2.48 4.89 0.70
CA GLY A 257 2.89 5.93 1.64
C GLY A 257 3.10 7.28 0.94
N ASP A 258 4.07 8.08 1.38
CA ASP A 258 4.35 9.44 0.91
C ASP A 258 5.22 9.43 -0.37
N LEU A 259 4.56 9.55 -1.52
CA LEU A 259 5.21 9.63 -2.84
C LEU A 259 5.65 11.05 -3.18
N THR A 260 5.07 12.04 -2.52
CA THR A 260 5.41 13.44 -2.77
C THR A 260 6.56 13.97 -1.93
N PHE A 261 6.94 13.25 -0.88
CA PHE A 261 7.93 13.63 0.14
C PHE A 261 7.51 14.84 0.95
N ASP A 262 6.21 14.96 1.24
CA ASP A 262 5.64 16.05 2.05
C ASP A 262 5.22 15.62 3.46
N GLY A 263 5.49 14.38 3.83
CA GLY A 263 5.16 13.79 5.12
C GLY A 263 3.71 13.32 5.26
N VAL A 264 2.91 13.27 4.19
CA VAL A 264 1.55 12.70 4.23
C VAL A 264 1.46 11.44 3.39
N ALA A 265 0.76 10.43 3.88
CA ALA A 265 0.49 9.24 3.08
C ALA A 265 -0.36 9.60 1.84
N ASP A 266 0.05 9.11 0.68
CA ASP A 266 -0.66 9.25 -0.59
C ASP A 266 -1.39 7.95 -0.97
N LEU A 267 -2.25 8.03 -1.99
CA LEU A 267 -2.89 6.86 -2.59
C LEU A 267 -2.63 6.81 -4.09
N VAL A 268 -2.20 5.65 -4.58
CA VAL A 268 -2.11 5.36 -6.02
C VAL A 268 -3.33 4.54 -6.42
N ALA A 269 -3.96 4.92 -7.53
CA ALA A 269 -5.08 4.21 -8.10
C ALA A 269 -4.79 3.83 -9.55
N ARG A 270 -5.11 2.60 -9.94
CA ARG A 270 -5.09 2.17 -11.33
C ARG A 270 -6.50 2.17 -11.88
N ASP A 271 -6.70 2.86 -13.00
CA ASP A 271 -7.99 2.82 -13.69
C ASP A 271 -8.14 1.59 -14.58
N LYS A 272 -9.35 1.37 -15.08
CA LYS A 272 -9.66 0.22 -15.94
C LYS A 272 -8.90 0.22 -17.26
N SER A 273 -8.45 1.39 -17.74
CA SER A 273 -7.63 1.52 -18.95
C SER A 273 -6.16 1.19 -18.72
N GLY A 274 -5.72 1.15 -17.45
CA GLY A 274 -4.36 0.85 -17.05
C GLY A 274 -3.49 2.09 -16.90
N ALA A 275 -4.08 3.26 -16.72
CA ALA A 275 -3.36 4.44 -16.25
C ALA A 275 -3.25 4.44 -14.72
N LEU A 276 -2.17 5.02 -14.20
CA LEU A 276 -2.00 5.30 -12.77
C LEU A 276 -2.31 6.76 -12.46
N TRP A 277 -2.99 6.93 -11.33
CA TRP A 277 -3.39 8.20 -10.78
C TRP A 277 -2.90 8.32 -9.34
N LEU A 278 -2.20 9.40 -9.03
CA LEU A 278 -1.84 9.79 -7.68
C LEU A 278 -2.95 10.65 -7.07
N TYR A 279 -3.35 10.30 -5.86
CA TYR A 279 -4.14 11.11 -4.97
C TYR A 279 -3.26 11.58 -3.82
N LYS A 280 -2.82 12.83 -3.92
CA LYS A 280 -1.92 13.43 -2.92
C LYS A 280 -2.66 13.64 -1.59
N GLY A 281 -2.11 13.13 -0.50
CA GLY A 281 -2.60 13.34 0.85
C GLY A 281 -2.58 14.81 1.26
N THR A 282 -3.57 15.24 2.04
CA THR A 282 -3.64 16.63 2.53
C THR A 282 -3.33 16.76 4.03
N GLY A 283 -3.34 15.63 4.75
CA GLY A 283 -3.28 15.62 6.22
C GLY A 283 -4.57 16.10 6.88
N LYS A 284 -5.69 16.17 6.16
CA LYS A 284 -6.98 16.65 6.69
C LYS A 284 -8.06 15.59 6.52
N ALA A 285 -8.56 15.04 7.62
CA ALA A 285 -9.60 14.01 7.61
C ALA A 285 -10.88 14.40 6.83
N SER A 286 -11.23 15.68 6.80
CA SER A 286 -12.42 16.19 6.10
C SER A 286 -12.24 16.32 4.59
N ALA A 287 -11.00 16.33 4.09
CA ALA A 287 -10.66 16.38 2.68
C ALA A 287 -9.32 15.67 2.43
N PRO A 288 -9.22 14.34 2.60
CA PRO A 288 -7.93 13.65 2.73
C PRO A 288 -7.05 13.69 1.49
N TYR A 289 -7.63 13.89 0.31
CA TYR A 289 -6.91 13.90 -0.95
C TYR A 289 -7.16 15.17 -1.77
N SER A 290 -6.10 15.63 -2.42
CA SER A 290 -6.17 16.64 -3.49
C SER A 290 -6.74 16.05 -4.79
N GLY A 291 -6.93 16.90 -5.80
CA GLY A 291 -7.25 16.44 -7.15
C GLY A 291 -6.21 15.45 -7.68
N ARG A 292 -6.67 14.40 -8.36
CA ARG A 292 -5.78 13.34 -8.87
C ARG A 292 -4.84 13.86 -9.97
N VAL A 293 -3.63 13.32 -10.00
CA VAL A 293 -2.63 13.57 -11.06
C VAL A 293 -2.30 12.26 -11.75
N GLN A 294 -2.25 12.25 -13.09
CA GLN A 294 -1.82 11.05 -13.80
C GLN A 294 -0.31 10.88 -13.65
N ILE A 295 0.13 9.71 -13.16
CA ILE A 295 1.55 9.39 -12.94
C ILE A 295 2.03 8.20 -13.79
N GLY A 296 1.12 7.59 -14.54
CA GLY A 296 1.43 6.53 -15.48
C GLY A 296 0.39 6.47 -16.58
N THR A 297 0.81 6.48 -17.84
CA THR A 297 -0.10 6.62 -18.98
C THR A 297 -0.79 5.31 -19.35
N ASN A 298 -0.03 4.23 -19.53
CA ASN A 298 -0.53 2.93 -19.98
C ASN A 298 0.42 1.79 -19.54
N GLY A 299 0.04 0.55 -19.85
CA GLY A 299 0.84 -0.64 -19.57
C GLY A 299 0.67 -1.20 -18.16
N TRP A 300 0.13 -0.44 -17.19
CA TRP A 300 -0.01 -0.93 -15.81
C TRP A 300 -1.03 -2.05 -15.63
N ASN A 301 -1.90 -2.27 -16.62
CA ASN A 301 -2.76 -3.45 -16.69
C ASN A 301 -2.00 -4.75 -17.01
N SER A 302 -0.71 -4.69 -17.39
CA SER A 302 0.13 -5.90 -17.50
C SER A 302 0.43 -6.52 -16.14
N PHE A 303 0.30 -5.74 -15.06
CA PHE A 303 0.44 -6.22 -13.69
C PHE A 303 -0.90 -6.77 -13.20
N ARG A 304 -0.90 -8.01 -12.73
CA ARG A 304 -2.07 -8.59 -12.06
C ARG A 304 -2.20 -8.12 -10.61
N GLU A 305 -1.07 -7.75 -9.99
CA GLU A 305 -0.97 -7.27 -8.61
C GLU A 305 -0.13 -5.98 -8.59
N LEU A 306 -0.54 -5.01 -7.78
CA LEU A 306 0.23 -3.81 -7.46
C LEU A 306 0.25 -3.65 -5.93
N PHE A 307 1.41 -3.35 -5.34
CA PHE A 307 1.60 -3.33 -3.89
C PHE A 307 2.82 -2.51 -3.45
#